data_AF-A0A8B5YI06-F1
#
_entry.id   AF-A0A8B5YI06-F1
#
_cell.length_a   1.000
_cell.length_b   1.000
_cell.length_c   1.000
_cell.angle_alpha   90.00
_cell.angle_beta   90.00
_cell.angle_gamma   90.00
#
_symmetry.space_group_name_H-M   'P 1'
#
loop_
_entity.id
_entity.type
_entity.pdbx_description
1 polymer ?
#
loop_
_entity_poly.entity_id
_entity_poly.type
_entity_poly.pdbx_seq_one_letter_code
_entity_poly.pdbx_strand_id
1 'polypeptide(L)'
;MVDILAHFDNPYVIALSVITLCIAAISVNVAANIVSPAYDLANFLPKYIDFKRGSYLTAVLALFTFPWKLMENEASVFSFLGTIGGILGPVAGVMLADYFIIRKRTLCLEDLYSAKGQYMYYKGYNYRAFAAVALGALISLIGSYIPAMKPLYDISWFSGVLIAAFAYIFLMRIHPPAAISNETAQYEGGGRKISG
;
A
#
# COMPACT_ATOMS: atom_id res chain seq x y z
N MET A 1 -0.71 -18.47 21.80
CA MET A 1 -1.96 -18.92 21.12
C MET A 1 -2.07 -20.44 21.18
N VAL A 2 -1.01 -21.17 20.86
CA VAL A 2 -0.89 -22.61 21.18
C VAL A 2 -1.06 -22.87 22.69
N ASP A 3 -0.63 -21.92 23.53
CA ASP A 3 -0.75 -22.00 24.99
C ASP A 3 -2.21 -21.95 25.50
N ILE A 4 -3.13 -21.37 24.71
CA ILE A 4 -4.57 -21.30 25.06
C ILE A 4 -5.25 -22.65 24.75
N LEU A 5 -4.80 -23.34 23.70
CA LEU A 5 -5.30 -24.67 23.35
C LEU A 5 -4.83 -25.75 24.32
N ALA A 6 -3.67 -25.55 24.96
CA ALA A 6 -3.15 -26.45 25.99
C ALA A 6 -3.92 -26.39 27.33
N HIS A 7 -4.82 -25.42 27.52
CA HIS A 7 -5.68 -25.33 28.71
C HIS A 7 -6.95 -26.19 28.62
N PHE A 8 -7.24 -26.78 27.45
CA PHE A 8 -8.38 -27.67 27.25
C PHE A 8 -7.91 -29.12 27.31
N ASP A 9 -8.23 -29.87 28.37
CA ASP A 9 -7.84 -31.28 28.53
C ASP A 9 -8.56 -32.27 27.58
N ASN A 10 -9.42 -31.78 26.67
CA ASN A 10 -10.18 -32.63 25.75
C ASN A 10 -9.46 -32.76 24.40
N PRO A 11 -8.95 -33.96 24.03
CA PRO A 11 -8.19 -34.17 22.80
C PRO A 11 -8.99 -33.88 21.52
N TYR A 12 -10.33 -34.04 21.55
CA TYR A 12 -11.18 -33.72 20.41
C TYR A 12 -11.30 -32.21 20.15
N VAL A 13 -11.34 -31.41 21.21
CA VAL A 13 -11.40 -29.94 21.11
C VAL A 13 -10.07 -29.38 20.62
N ILE A 14 -8.95 -29.93 21.09
CA ILE A 14 -7.62 -29.59 20.59
C ILE A 14 -7.52 -29.93 19.09
N ALA A 15 -7.89 -31.15 18.70
CA ALA A 15 -7.82 -31.60 17.31
C ALA A 15 -8.66 -30.71 16.39
N LEU A 16 -9.92 -30.42 16.75
CA LEU A 16 -10.79 -29.53 16.00
C LEU A 16 -10.16 -28.12 15.88
N SER A 17 -9.66 -27.58 16.98
CA SER A 17 -9.05 -26.24 17.01
C SER A 17 -7.82 -26.14 16.13
N VAL A 18 -6.93 -27.14 16.16
CA VAL A 18 -5.74 -27.18 15.30
C VAL A 18 -6.14 -27.28 13.83
N ILE A 19 -7.13 -28.12 13.49
CA ILE A 19 -7.64 -28.20 12.11
C ILE A 19 -8.20 -26.85 11.65
N THR A 20 -9.03 -26.21 12.48
CA THR A 20 -9.57 -24.88 12.19
C THR A 20 -8.47 -23.85 12.02
N LEU A 21 -7.44 -23.85 12.88
CA LEU A 21 -6.29 -22.94 12.75
C LEU A 21 -5.48 -23.20 11.48
N CYS A 22 -5.26 -24.46 11.12
CA CYS A 22 -4.56 -24.82 9.88
C CYS A 22 -5.33 -24.32 8.65
N ILE A 23 -6.64 -24.56 8.60
CA ILE A 23 -7.49 -24.10 7.50
C ILE A 23 -7.49 -22.57 7.44
N ALA A 24 -7.63 -21.90 8.58
CA ALA A 24 -7.59 -20.44 8.65
C ALA A 24 -6.23 -19.88 8.18
N ALA A 25 -5.12 -20.46 8.62
CA ALA A 25 -3.78 -20.04 8.24
C ALA A 25 -3.53 -20.22 6.74
N ILE A 26 -3.96 -21.34 6.15
CA ILE A 26 -3.84 -21.57 4.70
C ILE A 26 -4.72 -20.57 3.94
N SER A 27 -5.97 -20.39 4.38
CA SER A 27 -6.93 -19.47 3.75
C SER A 27 -6.41 -18.04 3.70
N VAL A 28 -5.94 -17.51 4.84
CA VAL A 28 -5.40 -16.14 4.93
C VAL A 28 -4.10 -16.01 4.15
N ASN A 29 -3.20 -16.99 4.20
CA ASN A 29 -1.94 -16.91 3.44
C ASN A 29 -2.18 -16.87 1.92
N VAL A 30 -3.08 -17.71 1.40
CA VAL A 30 -3.41 -17.69 -0.03
C VAL A 30 -4.07 -16.38 -0.40
N ALA A 31 -5.08 -15.95 0.35
CA ALA A 31 -5.85 -14.74 0.04
C ALA A 31 -5.00 -13.46 0.16
N ALA A 32 -4.20 -13.32 1.22
CA ALA A 32 -3.45 -12.09 1.48
C ALA A 32 -2.11 -12.03 0.73
N ASN A 33 -1.38 -13.15 0.62
CA ASN A 33 0.02 -13.11 0.17
C ASN A 33 0.22 -13.54 -1.29
N ILE A 34 -0.78 -14.15 -1.94
CA ILE A 34 -0.68 -14.54 -3.36
C ILE A 34 -1.53 -13.64 -4.25
N VAL A 35 -2.74 -13.30 -3.82
CA VAL A 35 -3.72 -12.60 -4.67
C VAL A 35 -3.24 -11.21 -5.09
N SER A 36 -2.76 -10.39 -4.14
CA SER A 36 -2.30 -9.02 -4.43
C SER A 36 -1.14 -9.00 -5.44
N PRO A 37 0.02 -9.64 -5.17
CA PRO A 37 1.14 -9.61 -6.12
C PRO A 37 0.81 -10.28 -7.47
N ALA A 38 -0.06 -11.30 -7.50
CA ALA A 38 -0.51 -11.89 -8.76
C ALA A 38 -1.31 -10.90 -9.62
N TYR A 39 -2.20 -10.11 -9.02
CA TYR A 39 -2.92 -9.04 -9.72
C TYR A 39 -2.00 -7.89 -10.12
N ASP A 40 -1.04 -7.50 -9.27
CA ASP A 40 -0.06 -6.47 -9.59
C ASP A 40 0.76 -6.85 -10.83
N LEU A 41 1.24 -8.10 -10.91
CA LEU A 41 1.96 -8.62 -12.07
C LEU A 41 1.09 -8.72 -13.33
N ALA A 42 -0.17 -9.16 -13.18
CA ALA A 42 -1.12 -9.23 -14.29
C ALA A 42 -1.45 -7.83 -14.84
N ASN A 43 -1.55 -6.83 -13.97
CA ASN A 43 -1.78 -5.44 -14.38
C ASN A 43 -0.53 -4.78 -14.99
N PHE A 44 0.67 -5.19 -14.56
CA PHE A 44 1.92 -4.67 -15.09
C PHE A 44 2.23 -5.18 -16.50
N LEU A 45 1.97 -6.47 -16.78
CA LEU A 45 2.22 -7.10 -18.09
C LEU A 45 0.99 -7.89 -18.58
N PRO A 46 -0.14 -7.22 -18.85
CA PRO A 46 -1.42 -7.88 -19.13
C PRO A 46 -1.42 -8.74 -20.40
N LYS A 47 -0.50 -8.48 -21.33
CA LYS A 47 -0.32 -9.27 -22.55
C LYS A 47 0.35 -10.64 -22.29
N TYR A 48 1.13 -10.77 -21.21
CA TYR A 48 2.00 -11.93 -20.97
C TYR A 48 1.61 -12.72 -19.71
N ILE A 49 1.09 -12.04 -18.69
CA ILE A 49 0.81 -12.60 -17.37
C ILE A 49 -0.69 -12.55 -17.10
N ASP A 50 -1.28 -13.74 -16.94
CA ASP A 50 -2.60 -13.91 -16.36
C ASP A 50 -2.49 -14.23 -14.85
N PHE A 51 -3.63 -14.26 -14.15
CA PHE A 51 -3.64 -14.53 -12.71
C PHE A 51 -2.94 -15.84 -12.33
N LYS A 52 -3.08 -16.90 -13.15
CA LYS A 52 -2.43 -18.20 -12.88
C LYS A 52 -0.91 -18.09 -13.00
N ARG A 53 -0.39 -17.52 -14.08
CA ARG A 53 1.07 -17.30 -14.26
C ARG A 53 1.63 -16.35 -13.19
N GLY A 54 0.90 -15.28 -12.88
CA GLY A 54 1.27 -14.33 -11.83
C GLY A 54 1.37 -14.99 -10.45
N SER A 55 0.45 -15.89 -10.13
CA SER A 55 0.46 -16.65 -8.87
C SER A 55 1.67 -17.59 -8.77
N TYR A 56 2.00 -18.32 -9.85
CA TYR A 56 3.20 -19.16 -9.87
C TYR A 56 4.49 -18.34 -9.75
N LEU A 57 4.59 -17.22 -10.47
CA LEU A 57 5.76 -16.36 -10.40
C LEU A 57 5.93 -15.76 -8.99
N THR A 58 4.83 -15.32 -8.38
CA THR A 58 4.82 -14.84 -6.98
C THR A 58 5.34 -15.91 -6.03
N ALA A 59 4.86 -17.15 -6.14
CA ALA A 59 5.30 -18.25 -5.27
C ALA A 59 6.80 -18.52 -5.38
N VAL A 60 7.34 -18.47 -6.60
CA VAL A 60 8.78 -18.62 -6.85
C VAL A 60 9.56 -17.45 -6.24
N LEU A 61 9.14 -16.20 -6.47
CA LEU A 61 9.80 -15.01 -5.91
C LEU A 61 9.75 -14.97 -4.38
N ALA A 62 8.66 -15.43 -3.77
CA ALA A 62 8.53 -15.55 -2.33
C ALA A 62 9.58 -16.50 -1.73
N LEU A 63 9.86 -17.63 -2.40
CA LEU A 63 10.90 -18.57 -1.99
C LEU A 63 12.30 -17.94 -2.08
N PHE A 64 12.55 -17.12 -3.11
CA PHE A 64 13.80 -16.36 -3.26
C PHE A 64 13.96 -15.18 -2.28
N THR A 65 12.95 -14.87 -1.47
CA THR A 65 13.08 -13.86 -0.40
C THR A 65 13.85 -14.41 0.82
N PHE A 66 14.11 -15.71 0.86
CA PHE A 66 14.82 -16.38 1.97
C PHE A 66 14.25 -15.99 3.35
N PRO A 67 12.94 -16.17 3.59
CA PRO A 67 12.28 -15.66 4.80
C PRO A 67 12.92 -16.21 6.09
N TRP A 68 13.45 -17.43 6.06
CA TRP A 68 14.17 -18.02 7.20
C TRP A 68 15.38 -17.19 7.63
N LYS A 69 16.09 -16.55 6.69
CA LYS A 69 17.23 -15.69 7.01
C LYS A 69 16.80 -14.40 7.70
N LEU A 70 15.63 -13.86 7.33
CA LEU A 70 15.05 -12.69 7.99
C LEU A 70 14.60 -13.00 9.43
N MET A 71 14.24 -14.26 9.70
CA MET A 71 13.77 -14.74 10.99
C MET A 71 14.89 -15.29 11.91
N GLU A 72 16.17 -15.19 11.50
CA GLU A 72 17.28 -15.71 12.30
C GLU A 72 17.39 -15.03 13.68
N ASN A 73 17.13 -13.72 13.76
CA ASN A 73 17.26 -12.93 14.99
C ASN A 73 16.18 -11.85 15.08
N GLU A 74 15.79 -11.48 16.30
CA GLU A 74 14.78 -10.43 16.56
C GLU A 74 15.12 -9.10 15.89
N ALA A 75 16.39 -8.68 15.96
CA ALA A 75 16.85 -7.43 15.35
C ALA A 75 16.65 -7.40 13.83
N SER A 76 16.84 -8.54 13.15
CA SER A 76 16.62 -8.67 11.71
C SER A 76 15.14 -8.50 11.36
N VAL A 77 14.25 -9.08 12.17
CA VAL A 77 12.80 -8.97 11.98
C VAL A 77 12.34 -7.52 12.16
N PHE A 78 12.73 -6.85 13.25
CA PHE A 78 12.34 -5.46 13.49
C PHE A 78 12.92 -4.49 12.46
N SER A 79 14.17 -4.70 12.03
CA SER A 79 14.78 -3.90 10.97
C SER A 79 14.07 -4.09 9.62
N PHE A 80 13.69 -5.32 9.29
CA PHE A 80 12.92 -5.61 8.09
C PHE A 80 11.54 -4.94 8.13
N LEU A 81 10.80 -5.09 9.23
CA LEU A 81 9.49 -4.46 9.42
C LEU A 81 9.57 -2.94 9.38
N GLY A 82 10.56 -2.34 10.04
CA GLY A 82 10.79 -0.91 10.04
C GLY A 82 11.12 -0.38 8.64
N THR A 83 11.92 -1.13 7.86
CA THR A 83 12.29 -0.75 6.49
C THR A 83 11.09 -0.85 5.53
N ILE A 84 10.38 -1.98 5.52
CA ILE A 84 9.18 -2.15 4.71
C ILE A 84 8.13 -1.12 5.08
N GLY A 85 7.94 -0.89 6.39
CA GLY A 85 6.99 0.09 6.89
C GLY A 85 7.32 1.52 6.44
N GLY A 86 8.61 1.88 6.48
CA GLY A 86 9.10 3.19 6.04
C GLY A 86 9.02 3.44 4.53
N ILE A 87 8.98 2.38 3.70
CA ILE A 87 8.85 2.50 2.24
C ILE A 87 7.38 2.48 1.82
N LEU A 88 6.59 1.56 2.37
CA LEU A 88 5.18 1.38 2.01
C LEU A 88 4.25 2.40 2.67
N GLY A 89 4.57 2.86 3.88
CA GLY A 89 3.80 3.88 4.60
C GLY A 89 3.64 5.18 3.79
N PRO A 90 4.73 5.77 3.24
CA PRO A 90 4.64 6.94 2.37
C PRO A 90 3.71 6.78 1.17
N VAL A 91 3.71 5.59 0.53
CA VAL A 91 2.81 5.30 -0.60
C VAL A 91 1.36 5.36 -0.14
N ALA A 92 1.04 4.69 0.97
CA ALA A 92 -0.30 4.75 1.56
C ALA A 92 -0.69 6.18 1.95
N GLY A 93 0.23 6.97 2.51
CA GLY A 93 0.01 8.38 2.85
C GLY A 93 -0.39 9.23 1.65
N VAL A 94 0.32 9.10 0.52
CA VAL A 94 -0.02 9.81 -0.72
C VAL A 94 -1.38 9.37 -1.26
N MET A 95 -1.67 8.06 -1.28
CA MET A 95 -2.95 7.55 -1.76
C MET A 95 -4.13 8.03 -0.92
N LEU A 96 -3.99 8.01 0.41
CA LEU A 96 -5.01 8.51 1.34
C LEU A 96 -5.24 10.02 1.15
N ALA A 97 -4.17 10.79 1.05
CA ALA A 97 -4.24 12.23 0.83
C ALA A 97 -4.87 12.59 -0.52
N ASP A 98 -4.51 11.88 -1.60
CA ASP A 98 -5.08 12.09 -2.92
C ASP A 98 -6.59 11.82 -2.92
N TYR A 99 -7.00 10.66 -2.44
CA TYR A 99 -8.40 10.25 -2.47
C TYR A 99 -9.29 11.10 -1.55
N PHE A 100 -8.90 11.26 -0.28
CA PHE A 100 -9.78 11.90 0.71
C PHE A 100 -9.70 13.43 0.71
N ILE A 101 -8.52 14.02 0.49
CA ILE A 101 -8.30 15.46 0.69
C ILE A 101 -8.28 16.21 -0.64
N ILE A 102 -7.49 15.76 -1.60
CA ILE A 102 -7.37 16.44 -2.90
C ILE A 102 -8.62 16.22 -3.73
N ARG A 103 -9.03 14.95 -3.89
CA ARG A 103 -10.14 14.54 -4.74
C ARG A 103 -11.46 14.39 -4.03
N LYS A 104 -11.52 14.59 -2.71
CA LYS A 104 -12.76 14.56 -1.91
C LYS A 104 -13.65 13.33 -2.20
N ARG A 105 -13.04 12.16 -2.39
CA ARG A 105 -13.68 10.86 -2.69
C ARG A 105 -14.34 10.74 -4.07
N THR A 106 -14.10 11.67 -4.99
CA THR A 106 -14.61 11.59 -6.38
C THR A 106 -13.50 11.15 -7.33
N LEU A 107 -13.72 10.04 -8.03
CA LEU A 107 -12.83 9.51 -9.06
C LEU A 107 -13.60 9.30 -10.36
N CYS A 108 -13.09 9.86 -11.47
CA CYS A 108 -13.55 9.51 -12.80
C CYS A 108 -13.00 8.13 -13.19
N LEU A 109 -13.87 7.11 -13.27
CA LEU A 109 -13.45 5.75 -13.63
C LEU A 109 -13.03 5.66 -15.10
N GLU A 110 -13.72 6.37 -15.99
CA GLU A 110 -13.41 6.37 -17.43
C GLU A 110 -11.98 6.85 -17.69
N ASP A 111 -11.58 7.93 -17.01
CA ASP A 111 -10.23 8.46 -17.13
C ASP A 111 -9.16 7.54 -16.53
N LEU A 112 -9.50 6.71 -15.55
CA LEU A 112 -8.55 5.80 -14.87
C LEU A 112 -8.09 4.69 -15.82
N TYR A 113 -8.94 4.29 -16.75
CA TYR A 113 -8.64 3.29 -17.78
C TYR A 113 -8.23 3.92 -19.13
N SER A 114 -8.07 5.24 -19.20
CA SER A 114 -7.73 5.97 -20.42
C SER A 114 -6.31 6.55 -20.38
N ALA A 115 -5.53 6.29 -21.43
CA ALA A 115 -4.19 6.85 -21.60
C ALA A 115 -4.17 8.38 -21.85
N LYS A 116 -5.34 9.00 -22.06
CA LYS A 116 -5.51 10.43 -22.27
C LYS A 116 -6.36 11.10 -21.19
N GLY A 117 -6.67 10.38 -20.11
CA GLY A 117 -7.50 10.88 -19.02
C GLY A 117 -6.78 11.88 -18.12
N GLN A 118 -7.52 12.44 -17.16
CA GLN A 118 -7.02 13.42 -16.19
C GLN A 118 -5.83 12.93 -15.33
N TYR A 119 -5.62 11.61 -15.24
CA TYR A 119 -4.53 11.00 -14.47
C TYR A 119 -3.23 10.83 -15.27
N MET A 120 -3.16 11.35 -16.50
CA MET A 120 -1.94 11.27 -17.32
C MET A 120 -0.84 12.21 -16.84
N TYR A 121 -1.16 13.28 -16.09
CA TYR A 121 -0.19 14.26 -15.55
C TYR A 121 0.92 14.62 -16.57
N TYR A 122 2.20 14.54 -16.19
CA TYR A 122 3.33 14.75 -17.09
C TYR A 122 3.78 13.39 -17.66
N LYS A 123 3.40 13.10 -18.92
CA LYS A 123 3.79 11.87 -19.64
C LYS A 123 3.45 10.55 -18.91
N GLY A 124 2.41 10.53 -18.09
CA GLY A 124 1.97 9.37 -17.30
C GLY A 124 2.40 9.42 -15.84
N TYR A 125 3.17 10.44 -15.43
CA TYR A 125 3.77 10.49 -14.11
C TYR A 125 3.35 11.74 -13.33
N ASN A 126 2.90 11.52 -12.08
CA ASN A 126 2.75 12.57 -11.10
C ASN A 126 4.05 12.74 -10.31
N TYR A 127 4.96 13.60 -10.79
CA TYR A 127 6.24 13.86 -10.12
C TYR A 127 6.10 14.32 -8.67
N ARG A 128 4.96 14.94 -8.31
CA ARG A 128 4.67 15.41 -6.94
C ARG A 128 4.38 14.25 -6.01
N ALA A 129 3.67 13.23 -6.49
CA ALA A 129 3.44 11.99 -5.76
C ALA A 129 4.78 11.29 -5.49
N PHE A 130 5.62 11.13 -6.53
CA PHE A 130 6.95 10.51 -6.37
C PHE A 130 7.84 11.29 -5.41
N ALA A 131 7.87 12.63 -5.50
CA ALA A 131 8.63 13.47 -4.59
C ALA A 131 8.14 13.35 -3.14
N ALA A 132 6.82 13.32 -2.91
CA ALA A 132 6.24 13.14 -1.58
C ALA A 132 6.54 11.76 -0.98
N VAL A 133 6.44 10.69 -1.78
CA VAL A 133 6.82 9.33 -1.36
C VAL A 133 8.31 9.27 -1.02
N ALA A 134 9.18 9.81 -1.88
CA ALA A 134 10.62 9.83 -1.65
C ALA A 134 10.96 10.58 -0.36
N LEU A 135 10.36 11.76 -0.14
CA LEU A 135 10.58 12.55 1.07
C LEU A 135 10.08 11.80 2.32
N GLY A 136 8.89 11.21 2.28
CA GLY A 136 8.35 10.42 3.39
C GLY A 136 9.22 9.20 3.72
N ALA A 137 9.70 8.49 2.70
CA ALA A 137 10.56 7.33 2.87
C ALA A 137 11.93 7.73 3.44
N LEU A 138 12.55 8.77 2.90
CA LEU A 138 13.84 9.27 3.40
C LEU A 138 13.77 9.66 4.87
N ILE A 139 12.75 10.43 5.27
CA ILE A 139 12.62 10.89 6.66
C ILE A 139 12.24 9.74 7.60
N SER A 140 11.46 8.76 7.15
CA SER A 140 11.10 7.61 8.00
C SER A 140 12.26 6.63 8.19
N LEU A 141 13.13 6.50 7.19
CA LEU A 141 14.29 5.62 7.24
C LEU A 141 15.53 6.27 7.85
N ILE A 142 15.60 7.61 7.91
CA ILE A 142 16.77 8.33 8.45
C ILE A 142 17.08 7.94 9.91
N GLY A 143 16.04 7.56 10.68
CA GLY A 143 16.18 7.11 12.05
C GLY A 143 16.94 5.78 12.21
N SER A 144 17.14 5.02 11.14
CA SER A 144 18.00 3.83 11.14
C SER A 144 19.49 4.19 11.16
N TYR A 145 19.85 5.35 10.61
CA TYR A 145 21.24 5.81 10.51
C TYR A 145 21.60 6.84 11.58
N ILE A 146 20.63 7.66 12.02
CA ILE A 146 20.84 8.76 12.97
C ILE A 146 20.16 8.42 14.30
N PRO A 147 20.92 8.17 15.40
CA PRO A 147 20.35 7.80 16.70
C PRO A 147 19.34 8.80 17.26
N ALA A 148 19.54 10.10 17.01
CA ALA A 148 18.61 11.16 17.44
C ALA A 148 17.23 11.07 16.77
N MET A 149 17.14 10.43 15.60
CA MET A 149 15.91 10.25 14.83
C MET A 149 15.34 8.84 14.96
N LYS A 150 15.90 7.98 15.82
CA LYS A 150 15.42 6.60 16.03
C LYS A 150 13.92 6.51 16.32
N PRO A 151 13.28 7.42 17.09
CA PRO A 151 11.83 7.37 17.28
C PRO A 151 11.03 7.39 15.98
N LEU A 152 11.49 8.11 14.94
CA LEU A 152 10.82 8.11 13.63
C LEU A 152 10.89 6.73 12.95
N TYR A 153 11.99 6.00 13.14
CA TYR A 153 12.14 4.66 12.58
C TYR A 153 11.31 3.61 13.33
N ASP A 154 11.22 3.72 14.66
CA ASP A 154 10.41 2.81 15.48
C ASP A 154 8.91 2.89 15.12
N ILE A 155 8.46 4.04 14.62
CA ILE A 155 7.10 4.25 14.07
C ILE A 155 7.12 4.56 12.56
N SER A 156 8.06 3.98 11.81
CA SER A 156 8.35 4.32 10.40
C SER A 156 7.12 4.31 9.49
N TRP A 157 6.18 3.39 9.74
CA TRP A 157 4.90 3.34 9.02
C TRP A 157 4.11 4.63 9.20
N PHE A 158 3.85 5.03 10.45
CA PHE A 158 3.03 6.20 10.76
C PHE A 158 3.73 7.50 10.39
N SER A 159 5.03 7.62 10.66
CA SER A 159 5.80 8.79 10.24
C SER A 159 5.78 8.94 8.73
N GLY A 160 5.97 7.85 7.99
CA GLY A 160 6.01 7.84 6.53
C GLY A 160 4.68 8.24 5.92
N VAL A 161 3.59 7.66 6.43
CA VAL A 161 2.22 8.01 6.03
C VAL A 161 1.98 9.51 6.21
N LEU A 162 2.23 10.05 7.41
CA LEU A 162 1.92 11.44 7.74
C LEU A 162 2.77 12.41 6.92
N ILE A 163 4.08 12.21 6.89
CA ILE A 163 5.03 13.08 6.19
C ILE A 163 4.72 13.12 4.70
N ALA A 164 4.51 11.95 4.08
CA ALA A 164 4.20 11.87 2.66
C ALA A 164 2.83 12.48 2.33
N ALA A 165 1.82 12.26 3.19
CA ALA A 165 0.50 12.87 3.03
C ALA A 165 0.59 14.41 3.07
N PHE A 166 1.26 14.98 4.07
CA PHE A 166 1.44 16.43 4.18
C PHE A 166 2.23 17.01 3.00
N ALA A 167 3.36 16.37 2.63
CA ALA A 167 4.17 16.80 1.50
C ALA A 167 3.37 16.76 0.19
N TYR A 168 2.57 15.72 -0.02
CA TYR A 168 1.72 15.60 -1.21
C TYR A 168 0.64 16.67 -1.27
N ILE A 169 -0.08 16.91 -0.17
CA ILE A 169 -1.11 17.96 -0.10
C ILE A 169 -0.50 19.31 -0.39
N PHE A 170 0.66 19.60 0.20
CA PHE A 170 1.37 20.86 -0.01
C PHE A 170 1.78 21.03 -1.48
N LEU A 171 2.42 20.02 -2.09
CA LEU A 171 2.85 20.06 -3.48
C LEU A 171 1.67 20.20 -4.45
N MET A 172 0.57 19.49 -4.21
CA MET A 172 -0.64 19.53 -5.06
C MET A 172 -1.42 20.83 -4.91
N ARG A 173 -1.32 21.54 -3.78
CA ARG A 173 -1.97 22.86 -3.59
C ARG A 173 -1.17 24.01 -4.20
N ILE A 174 0.16 23.97 -4.11
CA ILE A 174 1.00 25.06 -4.65
C ILE A 174 1.09 24.97 -6.16
N HIS A 175 1.26 23.76 -6.67
CA HIS A 175 1.23 23.51 -8.09
C HIS A 175 0.06 22.55 -8.34
N PRO A 176 -1.17 23.03 -8.61
CA PRO A 176 -2.24 22.14 -9.03
C PRO A 176 -1.94 21.56 -10.42
N PRO A 177 -2.30 20.30 -10.72
CA PRO A 177 -2.23 19.77 -12.07
C PRO A 177 -3.31 20.43 -12.93
N ALA A 178 -3.03 20.64 -14.22
CA ALA A 178 -3.95 21.30 -15.15
C ALA A 178 -5.32 20.61 -15.29
N ALA A 179 -5.43 19.33 -14.91
CA ALA A 179 -6.69 18.60 -14.93
C ALA A 179 -7.61 18.91 -13.72
N ILE A 180 -7.04 19.23 -12.54
CA ILE A 180 -7.82 19.51 -11.32
C ILE A 180 -8.54 20.87 -11.41
N SER A 181 -7.99 21.84 -12.13
CA SER A 181 -8.64 23.15 -12.33
C SER A 181 -9.97 23.04 -13.08
N ASN A 182 -10.10 22.06 -13.98
CA ASN A 182 -11.26 21.95 -14.86
C ASN A 182 -12.45 21.25 -14.18
N GLU A 183 -12.22 20.26 -13.31
CA GLU A 183 -13.28 19.61 -12.53
C GLU A 183 -13.91 20.56 -11.50
N THR A 184 -13.10 21.38 -10.82
CA THR A 184 -13.64 22.36 -9.86
C THR A 184 -14.57 23.37 -10.56
N ALA A 185 -14.18 23.81 -11.77
CA ALA A 185 -15.01 24.66 -12.62
C ALA A 185 -16.26 23.96 -13.18
N GLN A 186 -16.18 22.67 -13.53
CA GLN A 186 -17.34 21.89 -13.99
C GLN A 186 -18.35 21.59 -12.87
N TYR A 187 -17.90 21.35 -11.64
CA TYR A 187 -18.78 21.17 -10.48
C TYR A 187 -19.45 22.49 -10.06
N GLU A 188 -18.74 23.62 -10.09
CA GLU A 188 -19.32 24.93 -9.79
C GLU A 188 -20.27 25.43 -10.91
N GLY A 189 -20.03 25.06 -12.17
CA GLY A 189 -20.88 25.40 -13.30
C GLY A 189 -22.10 24.49 -13.53
N GLY A 190 -22.10 23.26 -13.00
CA GLY A 190 -23.13 22.24 -13.24
C GLY A 190 -24.33 22.25 -12.27
N GLY A 191 -24.33 23.13 -11.25
CA GLY A 191 -25.29 23.12 -10.14
C GLY A 191 -26.73 23.56 -10.43
N ARG A 192 -27.15 23.74 -11.69
CA ARG A 192 -28.56 24.02 -12.03
C ARG A 192 -28.96 23.33 -13.33
N LYS A 193 -29.66 22.20 -13.20
CA LYS A 193 -30.88 21.86 -13.95
C LYS A 193 -31.36 20.46 -13.53
N ILE A 194 -32.19 20.44 -12.50
CA ILE A 194 -33.22 19.40 -12.34
C ILE A 194 -34.56 20.13 -12.41
N SER A 195 -35.16 20.11 -13.60
CA SER A 195 -36.55 20.49 -13.87
C SER A 195 -37.04 19.57 -14.97
N GLY A 196 -38.05 18.78 -14.64
CA GLY A 196 -38.75 17.82 -15.48
C GLY A 196 -39.71 17.05 -14.61
#